data_AF-A0A933UCT1-F1
#
_entry.id   AF-A0A933UCT1-F1
#
_cell.length_a   1.000
_cell.length_b   1.000
_cell.length_c   1.000
_cell.angle_alpha   90.00
_cell.angle_beta   90.00
_cell.angle_gamma   90.00
#
_symmetry.space_group_name_H-M   'P 1'
#
loop_
_entity.id
_entity.type
_entity.pdbx_description
1 polymer ?
#
loop_
_entity_poly.entity_id
_entity_poly.type
_entity_poly.pdbx_seq_one_letter_code
_entity_poly.pdbx_strand_id
1 'polypeptide(L)'
;MSLSRSAIVTVAFGHSIEHLDHTFTSFAKCDGVPLHAFILGEHLPEKRQPEIQYHLVKPVNDFSHPLREVYFRRMELIDDLEVDFALVVDSYDVLCVQPLPPFAELLAGASLAGCVEHLGCRYVLGQGYTANFINGGVIFWNLKASLDIRREIIQRARTHFRTVADDQWCLNEVVQTKYYNRLRILPCQYNFRSYLKRKQRGWPTVDHLDGVVIYHNATCMDEAKKLLPAKPVATLPDLESDGHPLTPREQFWRRLRTRLTPHVVK
;
A
#
# COMPACT_ATOMS: atom_id res chain seq x y z
N MET A 1 7.56 26.58 -12.85
CA MET A 1 7.80 25.31 -12.14
C MET A 1 7.46 24.21 -13.12
N SER A 2 8.37 23.29 -13.47
CA SER A 2 7.96 22.14 -14.30
C SER A 2 6.99 21.30 -13.48
N LEU A 3 5.90 20.87 -14.10
CA LEU A 3 4.98 19.92 -13.47
C LEU A 3 5.78 18.66 -13.13
N SER A 4 5.80 18.28 -11.85
CA SER A 4 6.43 17.02 -11.42
C SER A 4 5.76 15.84 -12.09
N ARG A 5 6.55 14.98 -12.74
CA ARG A 5 6.03 13.82 -13.47
C ARG A 5 5.83 12.67 -12.50
N SER A 6 4.64 12.07 -12.52
CA SER A 6 4.27 10.95 -11.65
C SER A 6 3.79 9.77 -12.49
N ALA A 7 3.96 8.53 -12.02
CA ALA A 7 3.35 7.35 -12.63
C ALA A 7 2.80 6.39 -11.57
N ILE A 8 1.74 5.67 -11.90
CA ILE A 8 1.22 4.57 -11.08
C ILE A 8 1.60 3.28 -11.76
N VAL A 9 2.21 2.38 -11.01
CA VAL A 9 2.94 1.24 -11.55
C VAL A 9 2.50 -0.04 -10.87
N THR A 10 2.31 -1.09 -11.67
CA THR A 10 2.20 -2.45 -11.18
C THR A 10 3.11 -3.38 -11.97
N VAL A 11 3.50 -4.50 -11.34
CA VAL A 11 4.23 -5.58 -11.99
C VAL A 11 3.40 -6.84 -11.87
N ALA A 12 3.13 -7.48 -12.99
CA ALA A 12 2.25 -8.64 -13.08
C ALA A 12 3.00 -9.86 -13.62
N PHE A 13 2.60 -11.03 -13.10
CA PHE A 13 3.06 -12.34 -13.53
C PHE A 13 1.90 -13.35 -13.41
N GLY A 14 1.92 -14.37 -14.27
CA GLY A 14 0.95 -15.47 -14.23
C GLY A 14 -0.49 -14.96 -14.36
N HIS A 15 -1.38 -15.46 -13.48
CA HIS A 15 -2.82 -15.18 -13.57
C HIS A 15 -3.17 -13.68 -13.51
N SER A 16 -2.40 -12.86 -12.78
CA SER A 16 -2.66 -11.42 -12.65
C SER A 16 -2.58 -10.64 -13.97
N ILE A 17 -1.84 -11.16 -14.95
CA ILE A 17 -1.59 -10.49 -16.24
C ILE A 17 -2.90 -10.19 -17.00
N GLU A 18 -3.86 -11.13 -16.97
CA GLU A 18 -5.12 -11.04 -17.72
C GLU A 18 -6.27 -10.39 -16.92
N HIS A 19 -5.98 -9.90 -15.71
CA HIS A 19 -6.99 -9.40 -14.77
C HIS A 19 -6.62 -8.05 -14.17
N LEU A 20 -5.81 -7.25 -14.87
CA LEU A 20 -5.43 -5.90 -14.41
C LEU A 20 -6.64 -4.94 -14.35
N ASP A 21 -7.67 -5.18 -15.17
CA ASP A 21 -8.95 -4.48 -15.10
C ASP A 21 -9.73 -4.74 -13.82
N HIS A 22 -9.41 -5.85 -13.12
CA HIS A 22 -10.03 -6.15 -11.85
C HIS A 22 -9.71 -5.06 -10.80
N THR A 23 -8.51 -4.50 -10.78
CA THR A 23 -8.11 -3.55 -9.72
C THR A 23 -7.30 -2.38 -10.22
N PHE A 24 -6.29 -2.61 -11.04
CA PHE A 24 -5.33 -1.60 -11.42
C PHE A 24 -5.94 -0.46 -12.25
N THR A 25 -6.89 -0.74 -13.13
CA THR A 25 -7.58 0.30 -13.92
C THR A 25 -8.37 1.29 -13.07
N SER A 26 -8.72 0.94 -11.83
CA SER A 26 -9.37 1.88 -10.91
C SER A 26 -8.53 3.15 -10.65
N PHE A 27 -7.21 3.07 -10.81
CA PHE A 27 -6.31 4.21 -10.68
C PHE A 27 -6.40 5.21 -11.83
N ALA A 28 -7.07 4.88 -12.95
CA ALA A 28 -7.26 5.78 -14.08
C ALA A 28 -8.02 7.07 -13.72
N LYS A 29 -8.65 7.11 -12.54
CA LYS A 29 -9.26 8.33 -11.98
C LYS A 29 -8.24 9.38 -11.51
N CYS A 30 -6.95 9.07 -11.49
CA CYS A 30 -5.88 10.00 -11.15
C CYS A 30 -5.45 10.77 -12.40
N ASP A 31 -6.18 11.84 -12.72
CA ASP A 31 -5.97 12.64 -13.93
C ASP A 31 -4.51 13.13 -14.04
N GLY A 32 -3.92 12.93 -15.22
CA GLY A 32 -2.53 13.33 -15.50
C GLY A 32 -1.46 12.41 -14.92
N VAL A 33 -1.83 11.27 -14.32
CA VAL A 33 -0.89 10.26 -13.81
C VAL A 33 -1.02 8.97 -14.62
N PRO A 34 -0.12 8.67 -15.57
CA PRO A 34 -0.20 7.48 -16.40
C PRO A 34 -0.09 6.17 -15.60
N LEU A 35 -0.79 5.14 -16.07
CA LEU A 35 -0.71 3.78 -15.54
C LEU A 35 0.30 2.96 -16.34
N HIS A 36 1.24 2.31 -15.65
CA HIS A 36 2.25 1.45 -16.24
C HIS A 36 2.15 0.04 -15.67
N ALA A 37 1.98 -0.95 -16.54
CA ALA A 37 2.02 -2.36 -16.16
C ALA A 37 3.26 -3.03 -16.78
N PHE A 38 4.19 -3.44 -15.93
CA PHE A 38 5.30 -4.30 -16.36
C PHE A 38 4.87 -5.76 -16.28
N ILE A 39 5.00 -6.46 -17.40
CA ILE A 39 4.58 -7.85 -17.56
C ILE A 39 5.85 -8.70 -17.58
N LEU A 40 6.08 -9.46 -16.51
CA LEU A 40 7.17 -10.42 -16.46
C LEU A 40 6.75 -11.68 -17.22
N GLY A 41 7.32 -11.91 -18.40
CA GLY A 41 6.94 -13.05 -19.25
C GLY A 41 7.48 -12.95 -20.68
N GLU A 42 6.95 -13.79 -21.55
CA GLU A 42 7.35 -13.88 -22.97
C GLU A 42 6.45 -13.05 -23.90
N HIS A 43 5.24 -12.69 -23.44
CA HIS A 43 4.26 -11.97 -24.22
C HIS A 43 3.42 -11.03 -23.34
N LEU A 44 2.88 -9.98 -23.97
CA LEU A 44 1.93 -9.07 -23.36
C LEU A 44 0.56 -9.75 -23.18
N PRO A 45 -0.31 -9.25 -22.27
CA PRO A 45 -1.66 -9.77 -22.11
C PRO A 45 -2.47 -9.68 -23.39
N GLU A 46 -3.40 -10.61 -23.56
CA GLU A 46 -4.41 -10.52 -24.61
C GLU A 46 -5.44 -9.44 -24.28
N LYS A 47 -5.88 -9.37 -23.01
CA LYS A 47 -6.87 -8.40 -22.52
C LYS A 47 -6.26 -7.06 -22.11
N ARG A 48 -5.70 -6.35 -23.09
CA ARG A 48 -5.14 -5.01 -22.86
C ARG A 48 -6.22 -3.95 -22.63
N GLN A 49 -5.99 -3.10 -21.64
CA GLN A 49 -6.84 -1.96 -21.30
C GLN A 49 -6.23 -0.69 -21.92
N PRO A 50 -7.03 0.17 -22.57
CA PRO A 50 -6.51 1.33 -23.30
C PRO A 50 -5.82 2.37 -22.41
N GLU A 51 -6.17 2.43 -21.12
CA GLU A 51 -5.60 3.35 -20.14
C GLU A 51 -4.24 2.90 -19.57
N ILE A 52 -3.82 1.65 -19.84
CA ILE A 52 -2.57 1.09 -19.32
C ILE A 52 -1.48 1.11 -20.40
N GLN A 53 -0.31 1.63 -20.05
CA GLN A 53 0.92 1.45 -20.82
C GLN A 53 1.59 0.14 -20.41
N TYR A 54 1.75 -0.77 -21.37
CA TYR A 54 2.29 -2.11 -21.12
C TYR A 54 3.76 -2.20 -21.49
N HIS A 55 4.55 -2.80 -20.60
CA HIS A 55 5.99 -3.01 -20.76
C HIS A 55 6.28 -4.50 -20.64
N LEU A 56 6.72 -5.15 -21.72
CA LEU A 56 7.13 -6.55 -21.66
C LEU A 56 8.54 -6.65 -21.09
N VAL A 57 8.70 -7.43 -20.01
CA VAL A 57 9.96 -7.59 -19.32
C VAL A 57 10.34 -9.07 -19.32
N LYS A 58 11.54 -9.36 -19.82
CA LYS A 58 12.08 -10.72 -19.79
C LYS A 58 12.36 -11.14 -18.34
N PRO A 59 11.90 -12.34 -17.92
CA PRO A 59 12.25 -12.90 -16.61
C PRO A 59 13.75 -13.12 -16.46
N VAL A 60 14.24 -13.04 -15.22
CA VAL A 60 15.63 -13.37 -14.86
C VAL A 60 15.68 -14.36 -13.70
N ASN A 61 16.72 -15.18 -13.66
CA ASN A 61 16.83 -16.25 -12.66
C ASN A 61 17.50 -15.81 -11.34
N ASP A 62 17.81 -14.53 -11.19
CA ASP A 62 18.57 -13.98 -10.06
C ASP A 62 17.81 -13.99 -8.73
N PHE A 63 16.48 -14.16 -8.76
CA PHE A 63 15.61 -14.06 -7.58
C PHE A 63 15.17 -15.41 -7.01
N SER A 64 15.66 -16.52 -7.57
CA SER A 64 15.35 -17.91 -7.18
C SER A 64 13.89 -18.37 -7.38
N HIS A 65 12.93 -17.46 -7.55
CA HIS A 65 11.52 -17.79 -7.78
C HIS A 65 10.82 -16.68 -8.60
N PRO A 66 9.97 -16.99 -9.60
CA PRO A 66 9.31 -15.98 -10.45
C PRO A 66 8.48 -14.95 -9.67
N LEU A 67 7.69 -15.40 -8.68
CA LEU A 67 6.90 -14.49 -7.84
C LEU A 67 7.80 -13.56 -7.00
N ARG A 68 8.99 -14.03 -6.63
CA ARG A 68 9.95 -13.21 -5.88
C ARG A 68 10.58 -12.16 -6.79
N GLU A 69 10.84 -12.51 -8.05
CA GLU A 69 11.24 -11.55 -9.07
C GLU A 69 10.22 -10.41 -9.19
N VAL A 70 8.92 -10.70 -9.27
CA VAL A 70 7.85 -9.68 -9.29
C VAL A 70 7.97 -8.71 -8.11
N TYR A 71 8.07 -9.26 -6.90
CA TYR A 71 8.05 -8.48 -5.67
C TYR A 71 9.26 -7.56 -5.52
N PHE A 72 10.43 -7.96 -6.00
CA PHE A 72 11.62 -7.12 -5.95
C PHE A 72 11.74 -6.22 -7.17
N ARG A 73 11.60 -6.75 -8.38
CA ARG A 73 11.83 -5.98 -9.62
C ARG A 73 10.88 -4.82 -9.79
N ARG A 74 9.72 -4.79 -9.12
CA ARG A 74 8.88 -3.58 -9.06
C ARG A 74 9.58 -2.35 -8.48
N MET A 75 10.67 -2.51 -7.72
CA MET A 75 11.50 -1.40 -7.22
C MET A 75 12.64 -1.04 -8.18
N GLU A 76 12.95 -1.90 -9.14
CA GLU A 76 13.99 -1.70 -10.17
C GLU A 76 13.38 -1.13 -11.45
N LEU A 77 12.28 -1.71 -11.93
CA LEU A 77 11.64 -1.39 -13.21
C LEU A 77 11.08 0.04 -13.28
N ILE A 78 10.79 0.65 -12.13
CA ILE A 78 10.38 2.06 -12.10
C ILE A 78 11.51 3.01 -12.52
N ASP A 79 12.78 2.57 -12.52
CA ASP A 79 13.91 3.36 -13.01
C ASP A 79 13.88 3.55 -14.53
N ASP A 80 13.18 2.68 -15.26
CA ASP A 80 12.99 2.78 -16.70
C ASP A 80 11.96 3.87 -17.08
N LEU A 81 11.25 4.41 -16.09
CA LEU A 81 10.27 5.47 -16.28
C LEU A 81 10.94 6.84 -16.15
N GLU A 82 10.75 7.70 -17.14
CA GLU A 82 11.17 9.10 -17.08
C GLU A 82 10.21 9.94 -16.21
N VAL A 83 10.09 9.60 -14.92
CA VAL A 83 9.23 10.31 -13.95
C VAL A 83 10.01 10.69 -12.69
N ASP A 84 9.49 11.64 -11.93
CA ASP A 84 10.10 12.06 -10.66
C ASP A 84 9.60 11.19 -9.49
N PHE A 85 8.33 10.77 -9.57
CA PHE A 85 7.64 10.03 -8.53
C PHE A 85 6.90 8.82 -9.10
N ALA A 86 6.87 7.73 -8.34
CA ALA A 86 6.04 6.58 -8.67
C ALA A 86 5.25 6.08 -7.48
N LEU A 87 4.03 5.64 -7.72
CA LEU A 87 3.26 4.80 -6.81
C LEU A 87 3.35 3.36 -7.32
N VAL A 88 3.93 2.45 -6.53
CA VAL A 88 3.95 1.02 -6.85
C VAL A 88 2.84 0.32 -6.05
N VAL A 89 2.00 -0.45 -6.75
CA VAL A 89 0.88 -1.21 -6.16
C VAL A 89 0.89 -2.68 -6.56
N ASP A 90 0.40 -3.54 -5.66
CA ASP A 90 0.13 -4.95 -5.99
C ASP A 90 -0.88 -5.07 -7.13
N SER A 91 -0.66 -6.04 -8.02
CA SER A 91 -1.37 -6.16 -9.30
C SER A 91 -2.76 -6.76 -9.22
N TYR A 92 -3.13 -7.33 -8.07
CA TYR A 92 -4.33 -8.16 -7.96
C TYR A 92 -5.37 -7.61 -6.98
N ASP A 93 -4.96 -7.02 -5.86
CA ASP A 93 -5.85 -6.74 -4.74
C ASP A 93 -5.79 -5.32 -4.15
N VAL A 94 -5.35 -4.35 -4.96
CA VAL A 94 -5.29 -2.93 -4.59
C VAL A 94 -6.24 -2.08 -5.44
N LEU A 95 -7.23 -1.48 -4.80
CA LEU A 95 -8.29 -0.69 -5.42
C LEU A 95 -8.15 0.80 -5.07
N CYS A 96 -8.10 1.65 -6.08
CA CYS A 96 -8.18 3.10 -5.93
C CYS A 96 -9.64 3.52 -5.69
N VAL A 97 -9.91 4.00 -4.48
CA VAL A 97 -11.24 4.46 -4.06
C VAL A 97 -11.42 5.93 -4.45
N GLN A 98 -10.42 6.77 -4.16
CA GLN A 98 -10.43 8.21 -4.42
C GLN A 98 -9.23 8.63 -5.29
N PRO A 99 -9.34 9.71 -6.10
CA PRO A 99 -8.19 10.31 -6.77
C PRO A 99 -7.09 10.65 -5.77
N LEU A 100 -5.83 10.52 -6.20
CA LEU A 100 -4.68 10.78 -5.37
C LEU A 100 -4.22 12.24 -5.49
N PRO A 101 -3.79 12.88 -4.38
CA PRO A 101 -3.10 14.16 -4.47
C PRO A 101 -1.73 13.98 -5.16
N PRO A 102 -1.08 15.09 -5.58
CA PRO A 102 0.25 15.02 -6.18
C PRO A 102 1.24 14.25 -5.30
N PHE A 103 2.00 13.33 -5.89
CA PHE A 103 2.87 12.44 -5.10
C PHE A 103 3.98 13.19 -4.37
N ALA A 104 4.41 14.34 -4.91
CA ALA A 104 5.32 15.25 -4.24
C ALA A 104 4.79 15.72 -2.86
N GLU A 105 3.49 15.98 -2.74
CA GLU A 105 2.85 16.40 -1.49
C GLU A 105 2.75 15.24 -0.49
N LEU A 106 2.42 14.04 -0.97
CA LEU A 106 2.38 12.81 -0.16
C LEU A 106 3.77 12.45 0.37
N LEU A 107 4.81 12.65 -0.42
CA LEU A 107 6.19 12.39 0.00
C LEU A 107 6.74 13.52 0.88
N ALA A 108 6.38 14.79 0.63
CA ALA A 108 6.92 15.99 1.28
C ALA A 108 8.44 15.93 1.50
N GLY A 109 9.18 15.65 0.43
CA GLY A 109 10.65 15.58 0.46
C GLY A 109 11.22 14.24 0.96
N ALA A 110 10.39 13.30 1.45
CA ALA A 110 10.84 11.96 1.77
C ALA A 110 11.29 11.18 0.52
N SER A 111 12.17 10.20 0.74
CA SER A 111 12.62 9.29 -0.32
C SER A 111 11.54 8.26 -0.68
N LEU A 112 10.77 7.84 0.31
CA LEU A 112 9.66 6.92 0.17
C LEU A 112 8.56 7.20 1.19
N ALA A 113 7.33 6.83 0.86
CA ALA A 113 6.21 6.88 1.79
C ALA A 113 5.34 5.63 1.68
N GLY A 114 4.80 5.18 2.81
CA GLY A 114 3.96 3.99 2.87
C GLY A 114 3.16 3.92 4.16
N CYS A 115 2.22 2.99 4.21
CA CYS A 115 1.41 2.76 5.40
C CYS A 115 1.96 1.63 6.24
N VAL A 116 1.76 1.72 7.54
CA VAL A 116 2.03 0.63 8.48
C VAL A 116 1.04 -0.50 8.22
N GLU A 117 1.54 -1.73 8.19
CA GLU A 117 0.75 -2.96 8.17
C GLU A 117 -0.22 -3.00 9.36
N HIS A 118 -1.37 -3.67 9.24
CA HIS A 118 -2.35 -3.76 10.33
C HIS A 118 -1.68 -4.17 11.66
N LEU A 119 -0.76 -5.13 11.58
CA LEU A 119 0.10 -5.53 12.68
C LEU A 119 1.49 -4.90 12.52
N GLY A 120 1.59 -3.61 12.84
CA GLY A 120 2.81 -2.80 12.63
C GLY A 120 4.00 -3.16 13.52
N CYS A 121 3.77 -3.76 14.69
CA CYS A 121 4.84 -4.14 15.62
C CYS A 121 5.51 -5.45 15.18
N ARG A 122 6.81 -5.41 14.88
CA ARG A 122 7.59 -6.58 14.43
C ARG A 122 9.04 -6.51 14.90
N TYR A 123 9.65 -7.69 15.07
CA TYR A 123 11.11 -7.83 15.12
C TYR A 123 11.65 -7.72 13.70
N VAL A 124 12.66 -6.88 13.47
CA VAL A 124 13.32 -6.71 12.16
C VAL A 124 14.82 -6.90 12.30
N LEU A 125 15.46 -7.62 11.38
CA LEU A 125 16.91 -7.78 11.40
C LEU A 125 17.61 -6.41 11.26
N GLY A 126 18.68 -6.20 12.02
CA GLY A 126 19.40 -4.92 12.07
C GLY A 126 18.88 -4.05 13.21
N GLN A 127 17.76 -3.36 13.00
CA GLN A 127 17.14 -2.47 13.99
C GLN A 127 16.62 -3.18 15.26
N GLY A 128 16.27 -4.47 15.16
CA GLY A 128 15.75 -5.31 16.25
C GLY A 128 14.25 -5.14 16.47
N TYR A 129 13.69 -3.94 16.38
CA TYR A 129 12.26 -3.70 16.56
C TYR A 129 11.76 -2.53 15.72
N THR A 130 10.52 -2.64 15.22
CA THR A 130 9.77 -1.50 14.70
C THR A 130 8.32 -1.58 15.13
N ALA A 131 7.72 -0.42 15.42
CA ALA A 131 6.28 -0.25 15.57
C ALA A 131 5.59 0.07 14.23
N ASN A 132 6.38 0.33 13.18
CA ASN A 132 5.96 0.88 11.91
C ASN A 132 6.34 -0.02 10.74
N PHE A 133 6.10 -1.33 10.86
CA PHE A 133 6.36 -2.28 9.78
C PHE A 133 5.50 -1.91 8.56
N ILE A 134 6.12 -1.43 7.50
CA ILE A 134 5.46 -0.91 6.31
C ILE A 134 4.94 -2.06 5.45
N ASN A 135 3.70 -1.95 4.96
CA ASN A 135 3.16 -2.87 3.98
C ASN A 135 3.68 -2.55 2.58
N GLY A 136 4.28 -3.54 1.89
CA GLY A 136 4.93 -3.35 0.60
C GLY A 136 3.97 -3.22 -0.58
N GLY A 137 2.70 -3.56 -0.42
CA GLY A 137 1.74 -3.60 -1.51
C GLY A 137 1.28 -2.24 -2.02
N VAL A 138 1.59 -1.16 -1.29
CA VAL A 138 1.34 0.23 -1.73
C VAL A 138 2.46 1.12 -1.20
N ILE A 139 3.38 1.54 -2.09
CA ILE A 139 4.53 2.39 -1.72
C ILE A 139 4.69 3.52 -2.74
N PHE A 140 4.85 4.74 -2.22
CA PHE A 140 5.24 5.91 -2.99
C PHE A 140 6.76 6.07 -2.96
N TRP A 141 7.35 6.37 -4.10
CA TRP A 141 8.78 6.53 -4.29
C TRP A 141 9.10 7.88 -4.91
N ASN A 142 10.07 8.59 -4.33
CA ASN A 142 10.80 9.65 -5.03
C ASN A 142 11.98 8.99 -5.76
N LEU A 143 11.91 8.87 -7.09
CA LEU A 143 12.80 7.97 -7.84
C LEU A 143 14.27 8.35 -7.66
N LYS A 144 14.58 9.63 -7.81
CA LYS A 144 15.95 10.14 -7.61
C LYS A 144 16.40 9.98 -6.17
N ALA A 145 15.55 10.38 -5.22
CA ALA A 145 15.92 10.41 -3.81
C ALA A 145 15.87 9.04 -3.14
N SER A 146 15.43 7.95 -3.77
CA SER A 146 15.42 6.60 -3.16
C SER A 146 16.25 5.56 -3.93
N LEU A 147 17.03 5.97 -4.93
CA LEU A 147 17.80 5.07 -5.78
C LEU A 147 18.75 4.15 -5.02
N ASP A 148 19.48 4.68 -4.05
CA ASP A 148 20.38 3.93 -3.16
C ASP A 148 19.62 2.91 -2.29
N ILE A 149 18.46 3.30 -1.76
CA ILE A 149 17.58 2.42 -0.97
C ILE A 149 17.12 1.24 -1.81
N ARG A 150 16.56 1.51 -2.99
CA ARG A 150 16.04 0.46 -3.89
C ARG A 150 17.16 -0.47 -4.34
N ARG A 151 18.32 0.07 -4.75
CA ARG A 151 19.50 -0.73 -5.12
C ARG A 151 19.97 -1.64 -3.99
N GLU A 152 20.00 -1.17 -2.75
CA GLU A 152 20.36 -2.04 -1.62
C GLU A 152 19.35 -3.18 -1.41
N ILE A 153 18.05 -2.89 -1.50
CA ILE A 153 16.99 -3.90 -1.40
C ILE A 153 17.14 -4.96 -2.50
N ILE A 154 17.28 -4.54 -3.76
CA ILE A 154 17.48 -5.43 -4.91
C ILE A 154 18.76 -6.27 -4.75
N GLN A 155 19.85 -5.65 -4.33
CA GLN A 155 21.11 -6.38 -4.14
C GLN A 155 20.96 -7.48 -3.10
N ARG A 156 20.33 -7.17 -1.96
CA ARG A 156 20.04 -8.18 -0.92
C ARG A 156 19.17 -9.30 -1.46
N ALA A 157 18.15 -8.96 -2.25
CA ALA A 157 17.26 -9.93 -2.87
C ALA A 157 18.00 -10.94 -3.77
N ARG A 158 18.96 -10.45 -4.57
CA ARG A 158 19.79 -11.28 -5.45
C ARG A 158 20.76 -12.18 -4.69
N THR A 159 21.26 -11.73 -3.54
CA THR A 159 22.30 -12.46 -2.80
C THR A 159 21.78 -13.33 -1.64
N HIS A 160 20.54 -13.14 -1.21
CA HIS A 160 19.99 -13.82 -0.05
C HIS A 160 18.53 -14.16 -0.26
N PHE A 161 18.20 -15.45 -0.24
CA PHE A 161 16.82 -15.95 -0.26
C PHE A 161 16.37 -16.32 1.15
N ARG A 162 15.24 -15.74 1.59
CA ARG A 162 14.60 -16.12 2.86
C ARG A 162 13.32 -16.91 2.64
N THR A 163 12.42 -16.38 1.81
CA THR A 163 11.17 -17.00 1.40
C THR A 163 10.69 -16.33 0.11
N VAL A 164 9.61 -16.84 -0.49
CA VAL A 164 9.07 -16.31 -1.76
C VAL A 164 8.58 -14.85 -1.63
N ALA A 165 7.91 -14.52 -0.52
CA ALA A 165 7.38 -13.19 -0.23
C ALA A 165 8.18 -12.51 0.91
N ASP A 166 9.44 -12.17 0.64
CA ASP A 166 10.36 -11.54 1.59
C ASP A 166 10.72 -10.08 1.23
N ASP A 167 10.15 -9.52 0.19
CA ASP A 167 10.39 -8.14 -0.23
C ASP A 167 9.96 -7.12 0.84
N GLN A 168 8.79 -7.30 1.45
CA GLN A 168 8.30 -6.43 2.52
C GLN A 168 9.22 -6.51 3.75
N TRP A 169 9.77 -7.70 4.04
CA TRP A 169 10.76 -7.87 5.10
C TRP A 169 12.06 -7.14 4.76
N CYS A 170 12.60 -7.37 3.57
CA CYS A 170 13.84 -6.74 3.11
C CYS A 170 13.72 -5.21 3.08
N LEU A 171 12.61 -4.69 2.54
CA LEU A 171 12.26 -3.26 2.55
C LEU A 171 12.35 -2.71 3.98
N ASN A 172 11.65 -3.33 4.93
CA ASN A 172 11.63 -2.84 6.30
C ASN A 172 13.00 -2.96 6.98
N GLU A 173 13.76 -4.03 6.75
CA GLU A 173 15.11 -4.18 7.32
C GLU A 173 16.06 -3.08 6.83
N VAL A 174 16.05 -2.81 5.52
CA VAL A 174 16.89 -1.76 4.92
C VAL A 174 16.45 -0.38 5.40
N VAL A 175 15.16 -0.07 5.26
CA VAL A 175 14.63 1.27 5.56
C VAL A 175 14.70 1.56 7.04
N GLN A 176 14.20 0.67 7.91
CA GLN A 176 14.14 0.94 9.36
C GLN A 176 15.53 0.98 9.99
N THR A 177 16.51 0.26 9.45
CA THR A 177 17.87 0.24 10.01
C THR A 177 18.73 1.40 9.52
N LYS A 178 18.62 1.80 8.25
CA LYS A 178 19.56 2.75 7.63
C LYS A 178 18.95 4.05 7.12
N TYR A 179 17.67 4.02 6.73
CA TYR A 179 17.02 5.11 5.98
C TYR A 179 15.73 5.59 6.65
N TYR A 180 15.57 5.35 7.96
CA TYR A 180 14.34 5.67 8.71
C TYR A 180 14.03 7.16 8.69
N ASN A 181 15.07 8.01 8.62
CA ASN A 181 14.96 9.46 8.53
C ASN A 181 14.49 9.95 7.14
N ARG A 182 14.39 9.05 6.15
CA ARG A 182 13.96 9.33 4.78
C ARG A 182 12.61 8.69 4.44
N LEU A 183 12.00 8.01 5.41
CA LEU A 183 10.68 7.38 5.32
C LEU A 183 9.61 8.34 5.84
N ARG A 184 8.52 8.49 5.08
CA ARG A 184 7.28 9.09 5.57
C ARG A 184 6.21 8.03 5.79
N ILE A 185 5.67 7.99 7.00
CA ILE A 185 4.54 7.12 7.32
C ILE A 185 3.25 7.84 6.93
N LEU A 186 2.43 7.18 6.13
CA LEU A 186 1.12 7.68 5.71
C LEU A 186 0.00 7.14 6.62
N PRO A 187 -1.12 7.89 6.75
CA PRO A 187 -2.34 7.36 7.34
C PRO A 187 -2.84 6.11 6.60
N CYS A 188 -3.48 5.19 7.33
CA CYS A 188 -3.93 3.90 6.77
C CYS A 188 -4.93 4.03 5.61
N GLN A 189 -5.57 5.19 5.42
CA GLN A 189 -6.44 5.49 4.29
C GLN A 189 -5.75 5.31 2.93
N TYR A 190 -4.42 5.41 2.87
CA TYR A 190 -3.62 5.20 1.66
C TYR A 190 -3.19 3.74 1.44
N ASN A 191 -3.54 2.81 2.33
CA ASN A 191 -3.35 1.37 2.15
C ASN A 191 -4.25 0.65 3.17
N PHE A 192 -5.57 0.73 2.94
CA PHE A 192 -6.57 0.36 3.93
C PHE A 192 -6.88 -1.13 3.86
N ARG A 193 -6.44 -1.89 4.86
CA ARG A 193 -6.45 -3.37 4.86
C ARG A 193 -7.52 -4.02 5.73
N SER A 194 -8.62 -3.33 6.00
CA SER A 194 -9.72 -3.90 6.77
C SER A 194 -10.49 -4.96 5.99
N TYR A 195 -11.18 -5.84 6.69
CA TYR A 195 -12.25 -6.66 6.09
C TYR A 195 -13.56 -5.86 6.02
N LEU A 196 -14.32 -6.04 4.93
CA LEU A 196 -15.61 -5.39 4.74
C LEU A 196 -16.76 -6.30 5.15
N LYS A 197 -17.59 -5.83 6.10
CA LYS A 197 -18.83 -6.50 6.55
C LYS A 197 -18.67 -7.96 6.97
N ARG A 198 -17.43 -8.40 7.20
CA ARG A 198 -17.05 -9.78 7.49
C ARG A 198 -16.01 -9.78 8.59
N LYS A 199 -16.28 -10.49 9.67
CA LYS A 199 -15.31 -10.66 10.75
C LYS A 199 -14.18 -11.59 10.30
N GLN A 200 -12.95 -11.13 10.49
CA GLN A 200 -11.75 -11.95 10.38
C GLN A 200 -10.97 -11.82 11.69
N ARG A 201 -10.56 -12.97 12.27
CA ARG A 201 -9.85 -12.98 13.55
C ARG A 201 -8.54 -12.19 13.46
N GLY A 202 -8.37 -11.22 14.35
CA GLY A 202 -7.15 -10.41 14.42
C GLY A 202 -7.02 -9.36 13.32
N TRP A 203 -8.12 -9.03 12.62
CA TRP A 203 -8.17 -8.00 11.59
C TRP A 203 -9.31 -7.02 11.87
N PRO A 204 -9.16 -5.73 11.49
CA PRO A 204 -10.22 -4.76 11.64
C PRO A 204 -11.33 -5.06 10.64
N THR A 205 -12.59 -4.90 11.08
CA THR A 205 -13.78 -5.02 10.22
C THR A 205 -14.46 -3.66 10.14
N VAL A 206 -14.87 -3.25 8.95
CA VAL A 206 -15.59 -1.98 8.72
C VAL A 206 -16.83 -2.21 7.84
N ASP A 207 -17.75 -1.26 7.88
CA ASP A 207 -19.02 -1.35 7.15
C ASP A 207 -19.08 -0.50 5.88
N HIS A 208 -18.14 0.46 5.72
CA HIS A 208 -18.07 1.40 4.60
C HIS A 208 -16.63 1.69 4.19
N LEU A 209 -16.47 2.38 3.05
CA LEU A 209 -15.19 2.86 2.53
C LEU A 209 -15.07 4.39 2.51
N ASP A 210 -16.00 5.11 3.15
CA ASP A 210 -15.90 6.57 3.28
C ASP A 210 -14.56 6.98 3.91
N GLY A 211 -13.88 7.95 3.31
CA GLY A 211 -12.56 8.42 3.72
C GLY A 211 -11.38 7.53 3.28
N VAL A 212 -11.63 6.35 2.71
CA VAL A 212 -10.57 5.48 2.19
C VAL A 212 -10.10 5.99 0.83
N VAL A 213 -8.79 6.06 0.62
CA VAL A 213 -8.19 6.50 -0.65
C VAL A 213 -7.76 5.30 -1.49
N ILE A 214 -7.04 4.35 -0.87
CA ILE A 214 -6.63 3.08 -1.48
C ILE A 214 -7.07 1.95 -0.55
N TYR A 215 -7.85 1.01 -1.08
CA TYR A 215 -8.29 -0.19 -0.38
C TYR A 215 -7.46 -1.39 -0.82
N HIS A 216 -7.02 -2.23 0.12
CA HIS A 216 -6.11 -3.34 -0.16
C HIS A 216 -6.50 -4.60 0.63
N ASN A 217 -7.31 -5.44 0.00
CA ASN A 217 -7.75 -6.72 0.56
C ASN A 217 -8.32 -7.66 -0.53
N ALA A 218 -7.57 -8.70 -0.89
CA ALA A 218 -8.01 -9.69 -1.88
C ALA A 218 -9.34 -10.36 -1.57
N THR A 219 -9.63 -10.63 -0.29
CA THR A 219 -10.80 -11.42 0.13
C THR A 219 -12.11 -10.63 0.05
N CYS A 220 -12.03 -9.30 0.00
CA CYS A 220 -13.18 -8.41 0.08
C CYS A 220 -13.30 -7.47 -1.13
N MET A 221 -12.61 -7.80 -2.23
CA MET A 221 -12.49 -6.91 -3.38
C MET A 221 -13.83 -6.70 -4.10
N ASP A 222 -14.59 -7.78 -4.29
CA ASP A 222 -15.89 -7.70 -4.97
C ASP A 222 -16.92 -6.95 -4.14
N GLU A 223 -16.89 -7.08 -2.80
CA GLU A 223 -17.72 -6.28 -1.91
C GLU A 223 -17.31 -4.81 -1.92
N ALA A 224 -16.00 -4.52 -1.94
CA ALA A 224 -15.49 -3.15 -1.97
C ALA A 224 -15.99 -2.38 -3.20
N LYS A 225 -15.93 -3.00 -4.38
CA LYS A 225 -16.40 -2.40 -5.63
C LYS A 225 -17.88 -2.05 -5.61
N LYS A 226 -18.72 -2.85 -4.96
CA LYS A 226 -20.17 -2.60 -4.81
C LYS A 226 -20.47 -1.38 -3.93
N LEU A 227 -19.51 -0.90 -3.15
CA LEU A 227 -19.67 0.28 -2.27
C LEU A 227 -19.18 1.57 -2.92
N LEU A 228 -18.71 1.52 -4.17
CA LEU A 228 -18.28 2.72 -4.89
C LEU A 228 -19.46 3.40 -5.61
N PRO A 229 -19.49 4.74 -5.68
CA PRO A 229 -18.51 5.68 -5.10
C PRO A 229 -18.68 5.84 -3.58
N ALA A 230 -17.55 5.98 -2.86
CA ALA A 230 -17.53 6.28 -1.43
C ALA A 230 -17.32 7.78 -1.16
N LYS A 231 -17.69 8.29 0.02
CA LYS A 231 -17.44 9.69 0.37
C LYS A 231 -15.94 9.95 0.55
N PRO A 232 -15.44 11.16 0.21
CA PRO A 232 -14.03 11.49 0.36
C PRO A 232 -13.56 11.57 1.82
N VAL A 233 -14.48 11.80 2.76
CA VAL A 233 -14.19 11.88 4.20
C VAL A 233 -15.24 11.09 4.98
N ALA A 234 -14.81 10.31 5.97
CA ALA A 234 -15.71 9.60 6.88
C ALA A 234 -16.39 10.59 7.85
N THR A 235 -17.66 10.34 8.16
CA THR A 235 -18.36 11.10 9.20
C THR A 235 -18.00 10.56 10.57
N LEU A 236 -17.45 11.42 11.44
CA LEU A 236 -17.30 11.09 12.86
C LEU A 236 -18.68 11.23 13.52
N PRO A 237 -19.27 10.15 14.07
CA PRO A 237 -20.54 10.26 14.78
C PRO A 237 -20.37 11.10 16.06
N ASP A 238 -21.41 11.84 16.43
CA ASP A 238 -21.43 12.58 17.68
C ASP A 238 -21.33 11.63 18.88
N LEU A 239 -20.59 12.07 19.90
CA LEU A 239 -20.59 11.41 21.20
C LEU A 239 -21.79 11.88 22.01
N GLU A 240 -22.40 10.95 22.76
CA GLU A 240 -23.41 11.31 23.75
C GLU A 240 -22.83 12.33 24.74
N SER A 241 -23.49 13.48 24.88
CA SER A 241 -23.12 14.47 25.89
C SER A 241 -23.34 13.91 27.29
N ASP A 242 -22.37 14.11 28.18
CA ASP A 242 -22.51 13.72 29.59
C ASP A 242 -23.43 14.67 30.38
N GLY A 243 -23.81 15.83 29.82
CA GLY A 243 -24.68 16.84 30.46
C GLY A 243 -24.03 17.60 31.62
N HIS A 244 -23.07 16.99 32.31
CA HIS A 244 -22.26 17.54 33.40
C HIS A 244 -20.93 16.77 33.50
N PRO A 245 -19.91 17.32 34.20
CA PRO A 245 -18.71 16.56 34.53
C PRO A 245 -19.05 15.31 35.34
N LEU A 246 -18.75 14.13 34.82
CA LEU A 246 -19.04 12.86 35.49
C LEU A 246 -18.28 12.75 36.81
N THR A 247 -19.00 12.36 37.88
CA THR A 247 -18.43 11.97 39.17
C THR A 247 -17.57 10.71 39.05
N PRO A 248 -16.66 10.43 40.01
CA PRO A 248 -15.84 9.21 39.98
C PRO A 248 -16.64 7.92 39.83
N ARG A 249 -17.84 7.84 40.43
CA ARG A 249 -18.74 6.69 40.32
C ARG A 249 -19.34 6.55 38.94
N GLU A 250 -19.78 7.65 38.32
CA GLU A 250 -20.29 7.65 36.94
C GLU A 250 -19.20 7.29 35.94
N GLN A 251 -17.99 7.81 36.12
CA GLN A 251 -16.83 7.43 35.30
C GLN A 251 -16.51 5.93 35.41
N PHE A 252 -16.61 5.34 36.61
CA PHE A 252 -16.42 3.91 36.79
C PHE A 252 -17.45 3.10 35.99
N TRP A 253 -18.73 3.48 36.07
CA TRP A 253 -19.78 2.81 35.31
C TRP A 253 -19.66 3.03 33.80
N ARG A 254 -19.31 4.23 33.34
CA ARG A 254 -19.05 4.50 31.91
C ARG A 254 -17.92 3.60 31.41
N ARG A 255 -16.78 3.54 32.12
CA ARG A 255 -15.66 2.64 31.80
C ARG A 255 -16.07 1.18 31.72
N LEU A 256 -16.94 0.72 32.63
CA LEU A 256 -17.43 -0.65 32.60
C LEU A 256 -18.35 -0.91 31.39
N ARG A 257 -19.28 0.02 31.10
CA ARG A 257 -20.23 -0.09 29.98
C ARG A 257 -19.54 -0.05 28.61
N THR A 258 -18.52 0.79 28.47
CA THR A 258 -17.80 0.95 27.20
C THR A 258 -16.65 -0.04 27.02
N ARG A 259 -16.38 -0.92 28.00
CA ARG A 259 -15.25 -1.86 27.99
C ARG A 259 -15.25 -2.80 26.78
N LEU A 260 -16.41 -3.05 26.18
CA LEU A 260 -16.58 -3.94 25.02
C LEU A 260 -16.82 -3.17 23.72
N THR A 261 -16.79 -1.84 23.77
CA THR A 261 -17.02 -1.00 22.58
C THR A 261 -15.75 -0.98 21.72
N PRO A 262 -15.83 -1.24 20.40
CA PRO A 262 -14.65 -1.45 19.55
C PRO A 262 -13.62 -0.31 19.51
N HIS A 263 -14.04 0.93 19.73
CA HIS A 263 -13.16 2.11 19.75
C HIS A 263 -12.65 2.47 21.15
N VAL A 264 -13.01 1.68 22.16
CA VAL A 264 -12.55 1.79 23.55
C VAL A 264 -11.89 0.46 23.92
N VAL A 265 -10.71 0.20 23.34
CA VAL A 265 -9.95 -1.03 23.64
C VAL A 265 -8.62 -0.67 24.31
N LYS A 266 -8.32 -1.43 25.37
CA LYS A 266 -7.02 -1.45 26.06
C LYS A 266 -5.98 -2.22 25.27
#